data_AF-A0A6A5BSJ6-F1
#
_entry.id   AF-A0A6A5BSJ6-F1
#
_cell.length_a   1.000
_cell.length_b   1.000
_cell.length_c   1.000
_cell.angle_alpha   90.00
_cell.angle_beta   90.00
_cell.angle_gamma   90.00
#
_symmetry.space_group_name_H-M   'P 1'
#
loop_
_entity.id
_entity.type
_entity.pdbx_description
1 polymer ?
#
loop_
_entity_poly.entity_id
_entity_poly.type
_entity_poly.pdbx_seq_one_letter_code
_entity_poly.pdbx_strand_id
1 'polypeptide(L)'
;MSFVLPTERNVVYSYFQKFDKDNSGHINLKELNDLLIDLGFKVEHVTNDNVKQWRDPKKKEVIAIATLIDKDHSKSICFDEFYSWWVKLSGDGFSKLAKRVKVLTNAFEAFQKFDTDKSGFLDFPEEFNKFYDEMLSDENVSKEEVMKSLDRDGDGKITFQELVVSLGILNN
;
A
#
# COMPACT_ATOMS: atom_id res chain seq x y z
N MET A 1 23.49 11.69 6.95
CA MET A 1 22.52 12.17 7.95
C MET A 1 21.33 11.24 7.89
N SER A 2 20.97 10.60 9.00
CA SER A 2 19.70 9.86 9.09
C SER A 2 18.57 10.88 9.07
N PHE A 3 17.82 10.92 7.97
CA PHE A 3 16.61 11.71 7.87
C PHE A 3 15.56 11.05 8.78
N VAL A 4 15.22 11.71 9.89
CA VAL A 4 14.22 11.21 10.84
C VAL A 4 12.95 12.02 10.60
N LEU A 5 11.88 11.32 10.22
CA LEU A 5 10.56 11.93 10.08
C LEU A 5 10.04 12.38 11.46
N PRO A 6 9.54 13.61 11.60
CA PRO A 6 8.94 14.06 12.86
C PRO A 6 7.68 13.25 13.17
N THR A 7 7.43 12.93 14.43
CA THR A 7 6.26 12.13 14.85
C THR A 7 5.25 12.93 15.69
N GLU A 8 5.59 14.15 16.07
CA GLU A 8 4.70 15.09 16.75
C GLU A 8 3.52 15.46 15.85
N ARG A 9 2.30 15.19 16.31
CA ARG A 9 1.07 15.31 15.50
C ARG A 9 0.90 16.68 14.83
N ASN A 10 1.20 17.77 15.55
CA ASN A 10 1.12 19.13 15.01
C ASN A 10 2.15 19.38 13.90
N VAL A 11 3.36 18.84 14.04
CA VAL A 11 4.39 18.94 13.01
C VAL A 11 3.98 18.14 11.78
N VAL A 12 3.50 16.91 11.97
CA VAL A 12 2.98 16.07 10.88
C VAL A 12 1.80 16.73 10.17
N TYR A 13 0.93 17.43 10.90
CA TYR A 13 -0.18 18.20 10.32
C TYR A 13 0.32 19.35 9.43
N SER A 14 1.37 20.08 9.83
CA SER A 14 1.98 21.09 8.97
C SER A 14 2.56 20.49 7.68
N TYR A 15 3.13 19.28 7.74
CA TYR A 15 3.57 18.56 6.53
C TYR A 15 2.38 18.13 5.67
N PHE A 16 1.31 17.61 6.27
CA PHE A 16 0.07 17.28 5.56
C PHE A 16 -0.46 18.50 4.79
N GLN A 17 -0.60 19.64 5.45
CA GLN A 17 -1.07 20.89 4.84
C GLN A 17 -0.14 21.42 3.73
N LYS A 18 1.17 21.18 3.82
CA LYS A 18 2.12 21.55 2.76
C LYS A 18 1.79 20.85 1.43
N PHE A 19 1.26 19.62 1.49
CA PHE A 19 0.96 18.80 0.32
C PHE A 19 -0.50 18.80 -0.10
N ASP A 20 -1.43 19.07 0.80
CA ASP A 20 -2.83 19.37 0.50
C ASP A 20 -2.95 20.73 -0.22
N LYS A 21 -2.69 20.73 -1.53
CA LYS A 21 -2.55 21.95 -2.35
C LYS A 21 -3.90 22.57 -2.65
N ASP A 22 -4.94 21.75 -2.74
CA ASP A 22 -6.30 22.20 -2.95
C ASP A 22 -7.03 22.57 -1.64
N ASN A 23 -6.39 22.35 -0.48
CA ASN A 23 -6.96 22.57 0.85
C ASN A 23 -8.26 21.78 1.07
N SER A 24 -8.36 20.59 0.48
CA SER A 24 -9.52 19.72 0.63
C SER A 24 -9.60 19.09 2.02
N GLY A 25 -8.50 19.09 2.79
CA GLY A 25 -8.37 18.32 4.02
C GLY A 25 -8.03 16.85 3.78
N HIS A 26 -7.71 16.49 2.53
CA HIS A 26 -7.36 15.14 2.10
C HIS A 26 -6.15 15.18 1.17
N ILE A 27 -5.35 14.11 1.16
CA ILE A 27 -4.26 13.93 0.20
C ILE A 27 -4.76 13.06 -0.95
N ASN A 28 -4.75 13.62 -2.16
CA ASN A 28 -5.06 12.89 -3.39
C ASN A 28 -3.81 12.22 -3.99
N LEU A 29 -3.99 11.41 -5.05
CA LEU A 29 -2.89 10.68 -5.70
C LEU A 29 -1.75 11.56 -6.22
N LYS A 30 -2.06 12.76 -6.70
CA LYS A 30 -1.04 13.69 -7.23
C LYS A 30 -0.22 14.26 -6.08
N GLU A 31 -0.88 14.66 -5.00
CA GLU A 31 -0.24 15.21 -3.80
C GLU A 31 0.59 14.16 -3.09
N LEU A 32 0.11 12.90 -3.02
CA LEU A 32 0.90 11.78 -2.52
C LEU A 32 2.13 11.53 -3.38
N ASN A 33 2.02 11.58 -4.71
CA ASN A 33 3.17 11.42 -5.60
C ASN A 33 4.23 12.52 -5.35
N ASP A 34 3.81 13.77 -5.27
CA ASP A 34 4.69 14.90 -4.99
C ASP A 34 5.37 14.75 -3.62
N LEU A 35 4.64 14.27 -2.61
CA LEU A 35 5.15 13.97 -1.28
C LEU A 35 6.21 12.86 -1.31
N LEU A 36 5.94 11.74 -1.99
CA LEU A 36 6.90 10.64 -2.09
C LEU A 36 8.20 11.10 -2.76
N ILE A 37 8.11 11.97 -3.78
CA ILE A 37 9.27 12.54 -4.45
C ILE A 37 10.04 13.50 -3.50
N ASP A 38 9.35 14.37 -2.77
CA ASP A 38 9.97 15.31 -1.80
C ASP A 38 10.69 14.56 -0.66
N LEU A 39 10.14 13.43 -0.22
CA LEU A 39 10.76 12.53 0.75
C LEU A 39 11.96 11.74 0.19
N GLY A 40 12.25 11.85 -1.12
CA GLY A 40 13.31 11.12 -1.78
C GLY A 40 13.00 9.63 -1.96
N PHE A 41 11.72 9.25 -2.01
CA PHE A 41 11.32 7.87 -2.26
C PHE A 41 11.77 7.46 -3.66
N LYS A 42 12.60 6.42 -3.73
CA LYS A 42 13.07 5.85 -4.98
C LYS A 42 12.74 4.37 -5.04
N VAL A 43 12.35 3.94 -6.22
CA VAL A 43 12.09 2.53 -6.53
C VAL A 43 13.24 1.98 -7.33
N GLU A 44 13.79 0.86 -6.86
CA GLU A 44 14.76 0.09 -7.61
C GLU A 44 14.07 -0.52 -8.84
N HIS A 45 14.71 -0.49 -10.00
CA HIS A 45 14.29 -1.27 -11.17
C HIS A 45 15.52 -1.85 -11.85
N VAL A 46 15.31 -2.92 -12.61
CA VAL A 46 16.35 -3.57 -13.39
C VAL A 46 16.14 -3.15 -14.85
N THR A 47 17.19 -2.61 -15.46
CA THR A 47 17.17 -2.25 -16.89
C THR A 47 17.35 -3.50 -17.76
N ASN A 48 17.17 -3.35 -19.08
CA ASN A 48 17.37 -4.45 -20.04
C ASN A 48 18.77 -5.06 -19.96
N ASP A 49 19.76 -4.29 -19.50
CA ASP A 49 21.16 -4.71 -19.32
C ASP A 49 21.42 -5.35 -17.94
N ASN A 50 20.37 -5.74 -17.20
CA ASN A 50 20.44 -6.27 -15.84
C ASN A 50 21.10 -5.31 -14.82
N VAL A 51 21.06 -4.01 -15.08
CA VAL A 51 21.62 -2.98 -14.17
C VAL A 51 20.54 -2.50 -13.21
N LYS A 52 20.86 -2.48 -11.92
CA LYS A 52 19.98 -1.90 -10.89
C LYS A 52 20.06 -0.37 -10.94
N GLN A 53 18.92 0.27 -11.16
CA GLN A 53 18.80 1.72 -11.18
C GLN A 53 17.66 2.19 -10.26
N TRP A 54 17.85 3.34 -9.64
CA TRP A 54 16.83 3.99 -8.81
C TRP A 54 16.08 5.02 -9.65
N ARG A 55 14.75 5.03 -9.53
CA ARG A 55 13.88 5.99 -10.23
C ARG A 55 12.77 6.50 -9.31
N ASP A 56 12.09 7.56 -9.75
CA ASP A 56 10.85 8.01 -9.14
C ASP A 56 9.74 6.96 -9.27
N PRO A 57 8.78 6.96 -8.33
CA PRO A 57 7.65 6.03 -8.38
C PRO A 57 6.79 6.30 -9.63
N LYS A 58 6.28 5.22 -10.22
CA LYS A 58 5.29 5.26 -11.30
C LYS A 58 3.89 5.33 -10.71
N LYS A 59 2.93 5.78 -11.52
CA LYS A 59 1.52 5.91 -11.13
C LYS A 59 0.97 4.67 -10.39
N LYS A 60 1.25 3.45 -10.87
CA LYS A 60 0.79 2.22 -10.22
C LYS A 60 1.35 2.00 -8.82
N GLU A 61 2.62 2.34 -8.59
CA GLU A 61 3.26 2.24 -7.28
C GLU A 61 2.67 3.26 -6.31
N VAL A 62 2.39 4.48 -6.80
CA VAL A 62 1.72 5.52 -6.01
C VAL A 62 0.30 5.08 -5.64
N ILE A 63 -0.45 4.51 -6.58
CA ILE A 63 -1.80 3.99 -6.29
C ILE A 63 -1.73 2.87 -5.25
N ALA A 64 -0.82 1.90 -5.41
CA ALA A 64 -0.67 0.82 -4.46
C ALA A 64 -0.31 1.33 -3.05
N ILE A 65 0.54 2.36 -2.94
CA ILE A 65 0.84 3.03 -1.67
C ILE A 65 -0.40 3.78 -1.16
N ALA A 66 -1.16 4.47 -2.01
CA ALA A 66 -2.36 5.19 -1.59
C ALA A 66 -3.41 4.24 -1.01
N THR A 67 -3.72 3.15 -1.71
CA THR A 67 -4.66 2.11 -1.26
C THR A 67 -4.21 1.47 0.05
N LEU A 68 -2.90 1.38 0.30
CA LEU A 68 -2.37 0.89 1.57
C LEU A 68 -2.67 1.84 2.74
N ILE A 69 -2.71 3.14 2.48
CA ILE A 69 -2.91 4.19 3.47
C ILE A 69 -4.41 4.43 3.73
N ASP A 70 -5.20 4.43 2.66
CA ASP A 70 -6.66 4.64 2.61
C ASP A 70 -7.40 3.43 3.19
N LYS A 71 -7.62 3.44 4.50
CA LYS A 71 -8.25 2.34 5.27
C LYS A 71 -9.75 2.34 5.15
N ASP A 72 -10.35 3.52 4.99
CA ASP A 72 -11.81 3.63 4.86
C ASP A 72 -12.29 3.48 3.41
N HIS A 73 -11.36 3.28 2.47
CA HIS A 73 -11.60 3.12 1.05
C HIS A 73 -12.31 4.33 0.43
N SER A 74 -12.12 5.53 0.99
CA SER A 74 -12.68 6.78 0.49
C SER A 74 -12.05 7.25 -0.82
N LYS A 75 -10.96 6.60 -1.28
CA LYS A 75 -10.13 6.99 -2.44
C LYS A 75 -9.36 8.28 -2.23
N SER A 76 -9.24 8.69 -0.97
CA SER A 76 -8.55 9.89 -0.51
C SER A 76 -7.89 9.60 0.82
N ILE A 77 -6.80 10.27 1.14
CA ILE A 77 -6.12 10.03 2.42
C ILE A 77 -6.45 11.16 3.38
N CYS A 78 -7.23 10.88 4.41
CA CYS A 78 -7.48 11.86 5.47
C CYS A 78 -6.25 12.00 6.39
N PHE A 79 -6.26 13.02 7.26
CA PHE A 79 -5.13 13.26 8.15
C PHE A 79 -4.85 12.09 9.12
N ASP A 80 -5.88 11.40 9.63
CA ASP A 80 -5.69 10.29 10.58
C ASP A 80 -5.02 9.07 9.92
N GLU A 81 -5.38 8.79 8.66
CA GLU A 81 -4.74 7.77 7.84
C GLU A 81 -3.30 8.14 7.51
N PHE A 82 -3.09 9.39 7.07
CA PHE A 82 -1.77 9.93 6.81
C PHE A 82 -0.86 9.86 8.04
N TYR A 83 -1.34 10.30 9.20
CA TYR A 83 -0.59 10.29 10.45
C TYR A 83 -0.23 8.86 10.87
N SER A 84 -1.21 7.95 10.81
CA SER A 84 -1.00 6.53 11.12
C SER A 84 0.06 5.90 10.23
N TRP A 85 0.08 6.24 8.94
CA TRP A 85 1.09 5.80 8.01
C TRP A 85 2.45 6.47 8.23
N TRP A 86 2.48 7.79 8.45
CA TRP A 86 3.70 8.58 8.65
C TRP A 86 4.50 8.11 9.86
N VAL A 87 3.82 7.85 10.98
CA VAL A 87 4.47 7.31 12.18
C VAL A 87 5.09 5.94 11.89
N LYS A 88 4.45 5.09 11.08
CA LYS A 88 5.00 3.80 10.65
C LYS A 88 6.19 3.96 9.69
N LEU A 89 6.27 5.04 8.92
CA LEU A 89 7.41 5.32 8.05
C LEU A 89 8.65 5.78 8.83
N SER A 90 8.47 6.37 10.02
CA SER A 90 9.58 6.78 10.86
C SER A 90 10.48 5.58 11.22
N GLY A 91 11.77 5.83 11.45
CA GLY A 91 12.75 4.75 11.65
C GLY A 91 13.08 4.00 10.35
N ASP A 92 12.93 2.68 10.35
CA ASP A 92 13.26 1.82 9.20
C ASP A 92 12.07 1.56 8.25
N GLY A 93 10.88 2.07 8.60
CA GLY A 93 9.65 1.87 7.84
C GLY A 93 9.74 2.35 6.39
N PHE A 94 10.34 3.51 6.15
CA PHE A 94 10.55 4.03 4.80
C PHE A 94 11.44 3.11 3.95
N SER A 95 12.52 2.59 4.53
CA SER A 95 13.43 1.65 3.86
C SER A 95 12.75 0.30 3.60
N LYS A 96 11.93 -0.18 4.54
CA LYS A 96 11.10 -1.39 4.39
C LYS A 96 10.10 -1.23 3.24
N LEU A 97 9.38 -0.10 3.21
CA LEU A 97 8.41 0.20 2.15
C LEU A 97 9.12 0.24 0.78
N ALA A 98 10.25 0.96 0.66
CA ALA A 98 10.99 1.04 -0.60
C ALA A 98 11.45 -0.34 -1.11
N LYS A 99 11.87 -1.25 -0.22
CA LYS A 99 12.25 -2.63 -0.59
C LYS A 99 11.06 -3.47 -1.03
N ARG A 100 9.88 -3.22 -0.46
CA ARG A 100 8.68 -4.05 -0.65
C ARG A 100 7.68 -3.47 -1.64
N VAL A 101 7.89 -2.23 -2.13
CA VAL A 101 6.98 -1.55 -3.06
C VAL A 101 6.73 -2.35 -4.34
N LYS A 102 7.71 -3.13 -4.81
CA LYS A 102 7.53 -4.05 -5.95
C LYS A 102 6.51 -5.13 -5.63
N VAL A 103 6.64 -5.79 -4.48
CA VAL A 103 5.72 -6.84 -4.03
C VAL A 103 4.33 -6.24 -3.79
N LEU A 104 4.27 -5.05 -3.16
CA LEU A 104 3.04 -4.29 -2.96
C LEU A 104 2.34 -3.98 -4.29
N THR A 105 3.10 -3.53 -5.29
CA THR A 105 2.56 -3.19 -6.61
C THR A 105 2.06 -4.43 -7.34
N ASN A 106 2.79 -5.55 -7.29
CA ASN A 106 2.35 -6.81 -7.89
C ASN A 106 1.09 -7.35 -7.21
N ALA A 107 1.03 -7.29 -5.88
CA ALA A 107 -0.16 -7.67 -5.11
C ALA A 107 -1.35 -6.80 -5.49
N PHE A 108 -1.14 -5.49 -5.65
CA PHE A 108 -2.17 -4.55 -6.09
C PHE A 108 -2.66 -4.84 -7.52
N GLU A 109 -1.76 -5.18 -8.44
CA GLU A 109 -2.14 -5.55 -9.80
C GLU A 109 -2.96 -6.82 -9.85
N ALA A 110 -2.58 -7.84 -9.07
CA ALA A 110 -3.36 -9.05 -8.92
C ALA A 110 -4.72 -8.74 -8.29
N PHE A 111 -4.75 -7.96 -7.21
CA PHE A 111 -5.98 -7.53 -6.56
C PHE A 111 -6.94 -6.87 -7.55
N GLN A 112 -6.48 -5.85 -8.30
CA GLN A 112 -7.30 -5.18 -9.32
C GLN A 112 -7.73 -6.07 -10.49
N LYS A 113 -6.98 -7.13 -10.78
CA LYS A 113 -7.33 -8.09 -11.83
C LYS A 113 -8.52 -8.95 -11.41
N PHE A 114 -8.63 -9.26 -10.11
CA PHE A 114 -9.66 -10.15 -9.58
C PHE A 114 -10.85 -9.43 -8.95
N ASP A 115 -10.67 -8.20 -8.47
CA ASP A 115 -11.73 -7.26 -8.06
C ASP A 115 -12.44 -6.74 -9.32
N THR A 116 -13.33 -7.57 -9.86
CA THR A 116 -13.98 -7.35 -11.15
C THR A 116 -15.08 -6.30 -11.09
N ASP A 117 -15.75 -6.21 -9.95
CA ASP A 117 -16.80 -5.22 -9.70
C ASP A 117 -16.23 -3.87 -9.23
N LYS A 118 -14.91 -3.81 -8.95
CA LYS A 118 -14.19 -2.62 -8.46
C LYS A 118 -14.74 -2.14 -7.13
N SER A 119 -15.22 -3.07 -6.31
CA SER A 119 -15.68 -2.82 -4.96
C SER A 119 -14.54 -2.37 -4.05
N GLY A 120 -13.30 -2.74 -4.36
CA GLY A 120 -12.14 -2.52 -3.50
C GLY A 120 -11.91 -3.66 -2.51
N PHE A 121 -12.61 -4.78 -2.69
CA PHE A 121 -12.53 -5.99 -1.89
C PHE A 121 -12.39 -7.21 -2.82
N LEU A 122 -11.87 -8.33 -2.32
CA LEU A 122 -12.02 -9.61 -3.00
C LEU A 122 -13.11 -10.41 -2.28
N ASP A 123 -14.25 -10.58 -2.95
CA ASP A 123 -15.36 -11.33 -2.39
C ASP A 123 -15.10 -12.86 -2.43
N PHE A 124 -15.35 -13.52 -1.30
CA PHE A 124 -15.37 -14.96 -1.22
C PHE A 124 -16.75 -15.50 -1.65
N PRO A 125 -16.82 -16.62 -2.42
CA PRO A 125 -15.72 -17.45 -2.90
C PRO A 125 -15.17 -17.05 -4.28
N GLU A 126 -15.86 -16.21 -5.04
CA GLU A 126 -15.62 -16.12 -6.49
C GLU A 126 -14.30 -15.45 -6.87
N GLU A 127 -14.03 -14.27 -6.32
CA GLU A 127 -12.84 -13.48 -6.64
C GLU A 127 -11.63 -13.99 -5.87
N PHE A 128 -11.82 -14.32 -4.59
CA PHE A 128 -10.79 -14.89 -3.75
C PHE A 128 -10.24 -16.22 -4.28
N ASN A 129 -11.09 -17.14 -4.74
CA ASN A 129 -10.62 -18.44 -5.21
C ASN A 129 -9.71 -18.31 -6.44
N LYS A 130 -10.03 -17.39 -7.36
CA LYS A 130 -9.21 -17.12 -8.54
C LYS A 130 -7.89 -16.44 -8.16
N PHE A 131 -7.94 -15.49 -7.23
CA PHE A 131 -6.74 -14.87 -6.68
C PHE A 131 -5.82 -15.91 -6.04
N TYR A 132 -6.37 -16.81 -5.20
CA TYR A 132 -5.63 -17.88 -4.56
C TYR A 132 -4.95 -18.79 -5.60
N ASP A 133 -5.70 -19.27 -6.59
CA ASP A 133 -5.20 -20.19 -7.61
C ASP A 133 -4.09 -19.57 -8.48
N GLU A 134 -4.08 -18.25 -8.68
CA GLU A 134 -3.04 -17.60 -9.49
C GLU A 134 -1.84 -17.10 -8.68
N MET A 135 -2.06 -16.63 -7.44
CA MET A 135 -1.03 -15.89 -6.67
C MET A 135 -0.45 -16.67 -5.51
N LEU A 136 -1.23 -17.56 -4.89
CA LEU A 136 -0.85 -18.25 -3.66
C LEU A 136 -0.68 -19.75 -3.85
N SER A 137 -1.34 -20.36 -4.84
CA SER A 137 -1.34 -21.78 -5.21
C SER A 137 -0.37 -22.64 -4.41
N ASP A 138 -0.79 -22.94 -3.18
CA ASP A 138 -0.14 -23.91 -2.32
C ASP A 138 -1.10 -25.09 -2.20
N GLU A 139 -0.71 -26.22 -2.79
CA GLU A 139 -1.49 -27.45 -2.78
C GLU A 139 -1.68 -28.01 -1.36
N ASN A 140 -0.91 -27.53 -0.37
CA ASN A 140 -0.92 -28.05 0.99
C ASN A 140 -1.82 -27.29 1.96
N VAL A 141 -2.48 -26.19 1.56
CA VAL A 141 -3.31 -25.37 2.45
C VAL A 141 -4.72 -25.22 1.87
N SER A 142 -5.76 -25.36 2.70
CA SER A 142 -7.12 -25.12 2.24
C SER A 142 -7.34 -23.63 1.94
N LYS A 143 -8.06 -23.32 0.85
CA LYS A 143 -8.53 -21.97 0.54
C LYS A 143 -9.30 -21.36 1.70
N GLU A 144 -10.08 -22.15 2.43
CA GLU A 144 -10.83 -21.66 3.60
C GLU A 144 -9.92 -21.30 4.77
N GLU A 145 -8.80 -22.01 4.95
CA GLU A 145 -7.82 -21.70 6.00
C GLU A 145 -7.05 -20.43 5.64
N VAL A 146 -6.67 -20.27 4.36
CA VAL A 146 -6.01 -19.06 3.89
C VAL A 146 -6.96 -17.86 3.95
N MET A 147 -8.23 -18.04 3.56
CA MET A 147 -9.26 -17.01 3.72
C MET A 147 -9.35 -16.57 5.17
N LYS A 148 -9.53 -17.49 6.12
CA LYS A 148 -9.60 -17.14 7.56
C LYS A 148 -8.33 -16.51 8.12
N SER A 149 -7.18 -16.77 7.50
CA SER A 149 -5.91 -16.15 7.89
C SER A 149 -5.77 -14.72 7.37
N LEU A 150 -6.43 -14.42 6.25
CA LEU A 150 -6.43 -13.13 5.58
C LEU A 150 -7.54 -12.22 6.11
N ASP A 151 -8.76 -12.73 6.18
CA ASP A 151 -9.99 -12.08 6.67
C ASP A 151 -9.91 -11.92 8.20
N ARG A 152 -9.39 -10.77 8.64
CA ARG A 152 -9.10 -10.54 10.06
C ARG A 152 -10.30 -10.03 10.83
N ASP A 153 -11.19 -9.31 10.17
CA ASP A 153 -12.40 -8.79 10.79
C ASP A 153 -13.61 -9.74 10.63
N GLY A 154 -13.50 -10.75 9.76
CA GLY A 154 -14.47 -11.82 9.60
C GLY A 154 -15.68 -11.41 8.77
N ASP A 155 -15.55 -10.38 7.92
CA ASP A 155 -16.65 -9.87 7.09
C ASP A 155 -16.88 -10.70 5.81
N GLY A 156 -16.02 -11.69 5.56
CA GLY A 156 -16.08 -12.58 4.39
C GLY A 156 -15.47 -11.98 3.13
N LYS A 157 -14.76 -10.85 3.25
CA LYS A 157 -14.09 -10.14 2.16
C LYS A 157 -12.64 -9.91 2.52
N ILE A 158 -11.79 -9.82 1.49
CA ILE A 158 -10.38 -9.48 1.71
C ILE A 158 -10.13 -8.06 1.22
N THR A 159 -9.79 -7.17 2.15
CA THR A 159 -9.28 -5.83 1.82
C THR A 159 -7.84 -5.91 1.31
N PHE A 160 -7.42 -4.88 0.57
CA PHE A 160 -6.02 -4.79 0.14
C PHE A 160 -5.05 -4.76 1.32
N GLN A 161 -5.43 -4.14 2.44
CA GLN A 161 -4.64 -4.05 3.66
C GLN A 161 -4.43 -5.42 4.29
N GLU A 162 -5.49 -6.21 4.43
CA GLU A 162 -5.41 -7.58 4.94
C GLU A 162 -4.48 -8.45 4.10
N LEU A 163 -4.61 -8.37 2.78
CA LEU A 163 -3.72 -9.05 1.86
C LEU A 163 -2.25 -8.65 2.09
N VAL A 164 -1.97 -7.36 2.15
CA VAL A 164 -0.61 -6.82 2.30
C VAL A 164 0.01 -7.17 3.65
N VAL A 165 -0.78 -7.18 4.73
CA VAL A 165 -0.29 -7.60 6.03
C VAL A 165 0.06 -9.09 6.03
N SER A 166 -0.78 -9.94 5.44
CA SER A 166 -0.51 -11.38 5.38
C SER A 166 0.63 -11.75 4.44
N LEU A 167 0.88 -10.97 3.38
CA LEU A 167 2.12 -11.04 2.57
C LEU A 167 3.37 -10.56 3.35
N GLY A 168 3.20 -10.18 4.61
CA GLY A 168 4.24 -9.74 5.51
C GLY A 168 4.79 -8.35 5.19
N ILE A 169 4.16 -7.60 4.28
CA ILE A 169 4.67 -6.31 3.80
C ILE A 169 4.64 -5.26 4.92
N LEU A 170 3.65 -5.36 5.81
CA LEU A 170 3.45 -4.49 6.97
C LEU A 170 3.79 -5.16 8.32
N ASN A 171 4.33 -6.39 8.32
CA ASN A 171 4.68 -7.04 9.58
C ASN A 171 5.87 -6.31 10.24
N ASN A 172 5.64 -5.91 11.49
CA ASN A 172 6.58 -5.18 12.34
C ASN A 172 7.57 -6.14 12.99
#